data_AF-A0A5V9Y7G0-F1
#
_entry.id   AF-A0A5V9Y7G0-F1
#
_cell.length_a   1.000
_cell.length_b   1.000
_cell.length_c   1.000
_cell.angle_alpha   90.00
_cell.angle_beta   90.00
_cell.angle_gamma   90.00
#
_symmetry.space_group_name_H-M   'P 1'
#
loop_
_entity.id
_entity.type
_entity.pdbx_description
1 polymer ?
#
loop_
_entity_poly.entity_id
_entity_poly.type
_entity_poly.pdbx_seq_one_letter_code
_entity_poly.pdbx_strand_id
1 'polypeptide(L)'
;MASTLLTDSKIRGLKPKKSAFYTWQASATRGTGRLGVKTYPSGRKTFVYRYFLNGKEKFVNLGDFPTVALAEAIEKAGAAAKNISEPAKAIADLASIKKLFDDYIEDQKARGKRSYEKTQNRINQVLDSEHIDPGMLARDVTPDHIKRVLSEFISRGAKAGANKVRANLHAIFNFGLFADNDPANIDNKTVYGLDRNPVSVVPAQRGVDKALDRFLLWDELAELLDILHRPASSVPMSSDFVQLLLCCIHTAGQRPWEIMTNTKSNWDKKGKMLTVPPEISKTGDYHVIPLSATATSILEEMEKRYPDSDFLFPADTAEGHLLSAEYGKQLRKFCERAPFNKFTPRDIRRTFKTLAGDMGISTEMRDRLQNHKRPGVSAKHYDRYDYLKEKREIIEEWELRLLSLR
;
A
#
# COMPACT_ATOMS: atom_id res chain seq x y z
N MET A 1 -45.94 -20.15 -22.98
CA MET A 1 -44.66 -20.08 -23.71
C MET A 1 -44.25 -21.48 -24.11
N ALA A 2 -44.06 -21.72 -25.41
CA ALA A 2 -43.83 -23.04 -25.99
C ALA A 2 -42.57 -23.71 -25.40
N SER A 3 -42.78 -24.81 -24.69
CA SER A 3 -41.71 -25.67 -24.16
C SER A 3 -41.02 -26.39 -25.32
N THR A 4 -39.76 -26.07 -25.56
CA THR A 4 -39.01 -26.57 -26.72
C THR A 4 -37.89 -27.50 -26.26
N LEU A 5 -37.73 -28.66 -26.88
CA LEU A 5 -36.55 -29.50 -26.64
C LEU A 5 -35.31 -28.80 -27.23
N LEU A 6 -34.32 -28.53 -26.38
CA LEU A 6 -33.04 -27.95 -26.82
C LEU A 6 -32.16 -29.05 -27.41
N THR A 7 -31.56 -28.79 -28.56
CA THR A 7 -30.50 -29.61 -29.18
C THR A 7 -29.41 -28.68 -29.68
N ASP A 8 -28.17 -29.15 -29.81
CA ASP A 8 -27.04 -28.32 -30.28
C ASP A 8 -27.32 -27.66 -31.63
N SER A 9 -27.93 -28.40 -32.56
CA SER A 9 -28.36 -27.88 -33.86
C SER A 9 -29.36 -26.72 -33.71
N LYS A 10 -30.31 -26.84 -32.79
CA LYS A 10 -31.32 -25.82 -32.52
C LYS A 10 -30.74 -24.59 -31.84
N ILE A 11 -29.81 -24.77 -30.91
CA ILE A 11 -29.10 -23.69 -30.23
C ILE A 11 -28.26 -22.91 -31.25
N ARG A 12 -27.55 -23.59 -32.15
CA ARG A 12 -26.82 -22.97 -33.25
C ARG A 12 -27.73 -22.15 -34.16
N GLY A 13 -28.95 -22.65 -34.44
CA GLY A 13 -29.97 -21.99 -35.25
C GLY A 13 -30.70 -20.80 -34.61
N LEU A 14 -30.46 -20.48 -33.32
CA LEU A 14 -31.09 -19.33 -32.67
C LEU A 14 -30.54 -18.01 -33.25
N LYS A 15 -31.38 -17.29 -33.98
CA LYS A 15 -31.04 -15.98 -34.57
C LYS A 15 -31.09 -14.86 -33.53
N PRO A 16 -30.12 -13.93 -33.53
CA PRO A 16 -30.14 -12.75 -32.67
C PRO A 16 -31.37 -11.88 -32.95
N LYS A 17 -31.85 -11.17 -31.91
CA LYS A 17 -32.93 -10.17 -32.00
C LYS A 17 -32.44 -8.83 -31.46
N LYS A 18 -33.24 -7.77 -31.61
CA LYS A 18 -32.93 -6.42 -31.09
C LYS A 18 -32.65 -6.38 -29.58
N SER A 19 -33.23 -7.31 -28.81
CA SER A 19 -32.97 -7.48 -27.39
C SER A 19 -32.64 -8.94 -27.06
N ALA A 20 -31.94 -9.16 -25.94
CA ALA A 20 -31.62 -10.51 -25.50
C ALA A 20 -32.90 -11.28 -25.14
N PHE A 21 -32.98 -12.54 -25.52
CA PHE A 21 -34.13 -13.39 -25.21
C PHE A 21 -33.70 -14.77 -24.72
N TYR A 22 -34.60 -15.43 -23.99
CA TYR A 22 -34.38 -16.75 -23.42
C TYR A 22 -35.18 -17.81 -24.18
N THR A 23 -34.53 -18.92 -24.48
CA THR A 23 -35.18 -20.13 -25.00
C THR A 23 -35.08 -21.21 -23.93
N TRP A 24 -36.21 -21.67 -23.40
CA TRP A 24 -36.26 -22.61 -22.29
C TRP A 24 -36.43 -24.05 -22.76
N GLN A 25 -35.72 -24.97 -22.11
CA GLN A 25 -35.92 -26.40 -22.31
C GLN A 25 -37.31 -26.82 -21.82
N ALA A 26 -37.93 -27.74 -22.56
CA ALA A 26 -39.11 -28.45 -22.10
C ALA A 26 -38.78 -29.32 -20.88
N SER A 27 -39.48 -29.11 -19.76
CA SER A 27 -39.41 -29.97 -18.58
C SER A 27 -40.81 -30.39 -18.16
N ALA A 28 -40.96 -31.67 -17.79
CA ALA A 28 -42.21 -32.29 -17.38
C ALA A 28 -42.63 -31.92 -15.94
N THR A 29 -41.73 -31.36 -15.14
CA THR A 29 -41.99 -31.01 -13.73
C THR A 29 -42.30 -29.52 -13.57
N ARG A 30 -43.48 -29.21 -13.01
CA ARG A 30 -43.85 -27.87 -12.52
C ARG A 30 -43.21 -27.66 -11.14
N GLY A 31 -42.51 -26.55 -10.94
CA GLY A 31 -41.99 -26.13 -9.63
C GLY A 31 -40.47 -26.27 -9.43
N THR A 32 -39.77 -27.00 -10.28
CA THR A 32 -38.30 -27.13 -10.24
C THR A 32 -37.65 -26.23 -11.31
N GLY A 33 -36.41 -25.81 -11.09
CA GLY A 33 -35.71 -24.89 -12.00
C GLY A 33 -35.56 -25.44 -13.42
N ARG A 34 -35.26 -24.57 -14.38
CA ARG A 34 -35.23 -24.89 -15.83
C ARG A 34 -33.95 -24.43 -16.49
N LEU A 35 -33.33 -25.33 -17.26
CA LEU A 35 -32.27 -24.99 -18.20
C LEU A 35 -32.84 -24.17 -19.38
N GLY A 36 -32.08 -23.18 -19.82
CA GLY A 36 -32.36 -22.39 -21.00
C GLY A 36 -31.10 -21.81 -21.62
N VAL A 37 -31.28 -21.15 -22.76
CA VAL A 37 -30.22 -20.44 -23.47
C VAL A 37 -30.61 -18.98 -23.60
N LYS A 38 -29.74 -18.09 -23.13
CA LYS A 38 -29.82 -16.65 -23.37
C LYS A 38 -29.10 -16.33 -24.67
N THR A 39 -29.83 -15.80 -25.65
CA THR A 39 -29.25 -15.32 -26.91
C THR A 39 -29.15 -13.80 -26.88
N TYR A 40 -27.94 -13.28 -27.03
CA TYR A 40 -27.67 -11.83 -27.04
C TYR A 40 -27.85 -11.24 -28.44
N PRO A 41 -28.08 -9.92 -28.58
CA PRO A 41 -28.13 -9.24 -29.88
C PRO A 41 -26.83 -9.42 -30.70
N SER A 42 -25.69 -9.60 -30.04
CA SER A 42 -24.39 -9.89 -30.66
C SER A 42 -24.27 -11.32 -31.23
N GLY A 43 -25.26 -12.18 -30.99
CA GLY A 43 -25.25 -13.60 -31.39
C GLY A 43 -24.54 -14.56 -30.44
N ARG A 44 -23.91 -14.03 -29.38
CA ARG A 44 -23.43 -14.82 -28.23
C ARG A 44 -24.60 -15.58 -27.59
N LYS A 45 -24.34 -16.83 -27.21
CA LYS A 45 -25.33 -17.73 -26.59
C LYS A 45 -24.76 -18.29 -25.30
N THR A 46 -25.49 -18.12 -24.20
CA THR A 46 -25.05 -18.54 -22.86
C THR A 46 -26.10 -19.47 -22.27
N PHE A 47 -25.67 -20.62 -21.77
CA PHE A 47 -26.52 -21.52 -20.99
C PHE A 47 -26.83 -20.92 -19.63
N VAL A 48 -28.10 -20.97 -19.23
CA VAL A 48 -28.59 -20.44 -17.96
C VAL A 48 -29.53 -21.42 -17.29
N TYR A 49 -29.40 -21.58 -15.97
CA TYR A 49 -30.38 -22.30 -15.16
C TYR A 49 -31.23 -21.31 -14.38
N ARG A 50 -32.54 -21.31 -14.62
CA ARG A 50 -33.50 -20.47 -13.90
C ARG A 50 -34.09 -21.23 -12.73
N TYR A 51 -34.09 -20.64 -11.54
CA TYR A 51 -34.76 -21.17 -10.35
C TYR A 51 -35.52 -20.06 -9.63
N PHE A 52 -36.36 -20.44 -8.68
CA PHE A 52 -37.12 -19.50 -7.86
C PHE A 52 -36.65 -19.63 -6.42
N LEU A 53 -36.30 -18.50 -5.81
CA LEU A 53 -35.95 -18.40 -4.39
C LEU A 53 -36.79 -17.28 -3.79
N ASN A 54 -37.55 -17.59 -2.74
CA ASN A 54 -38.46 -16.64 -2.07
C ASN A 54 -39.41 -15.92 -3.06
N GLY A 55 -39.97 -16.67 -4.03
CA GLY A 55 -40.89 -16.13 -5.04
C GLY A 55 -40.24 -15.26 -6.13
N LYS A 56 -38.93 -14.99 -6.06
CA LYS A 56 -38.20 -14.23 -7.09
C LYS A 56 -37.43 -15.17 -8.01
N GLU A 57 -37.45 -14.89 -9.31
CA GLU A 57 -36.63 -15.62 -10.27
C GLU A 57 -35.15 -15.24 -10.16
N LYS A 58 -34.29 -16.25 -10.18
CA LYS A 58 -32.84 -16.14 -10.17
C LYS A 58 -32.25 -17.01 -11.27
N PHE A 59 -31.05 -16.66 -11.73
CA PHE A 59 -30.38 -17.33 -12.83
C PHE A 59 -28.95 -17.69 -12.44
N VAL A 60 -28.52 -18.89 -12.79
CA VAL A 60 -27.13 -19.35 -12.73
C VAL A 60 -26.60 -19.40 -14.16
N ASN A 61 -25.45 -18.78 -14.43
CA ASN A 61 -24.78 -18.92 -15.72
C ASN A 61 -23.99 -20.25 -15.73
N LEU A 62 -24.17 -21.05 -16.78
CA LEU A 62 -23.55 -22.37 -16.92
C LEU A 62 -22.42 -22.39 -17.96
N GLY A 63 -22.20 -21.27 -18.64
CA GLY A 63 -21.16 -21.08 -19.65
C GLY A 63 -21.70 -20.73 -21.04
N ASP A 64 -20.80 -20.40 -21.96
CA ASP A 64 -21.14 -19.99 -23.32
C ASP A 64 -21.11 -21.17 -24.31
N PHE A 65 -22.05 -21.20 -25.25
CA PHE A 65 -22.01 -22.10 -26.39
C PHE A 65 -21.15 -21.52 -27.51
N PRO A 66 -20.29 -22.30 -28.20
CA PRO A 66 -20.14 -23.76 -28.10
C PRO A 66 -19.05 -24.23 -27.11
N THR A 67 -18.41 -23.33 -26.35
CA THR A 67 -17.35 -23.69 -25.39
C THR A 67 -17.81 -24.71 -24.35
N VAL A 68 -19.06 -24.59 -23.90
CA VAL A 68 -19.77 -25.59 -23.10
C VAL A 68 -20.76 -26.31 -24.02
N ALA A 69 -20.71 -27.64 -24.03
CA ALA A 69 -21.66 -28.46 -24.78
C ALA A 69 -23.00 -28.56 -24.05
N LEU A 70 -24.10 -28.87 -24.77
CA LEU A 70 -25.41 -29.02 -24.12
C LEU A 70 -25.42 -30.12 -23.05
N ALA A 71 -24.70 -31.23 -23.26
CA ALA A 71 -24.59 -32.30 -22.29
C ALA A 71 -23.96 -31.82 -20.97
N GLU A 72 -22.86 -31.06 -21.06
CA GLU A 72 -22.19 -30.45 -19.91
C GLU A 72 -23.08 -29.38 -19.24
N ALA A 73 -23.83 -28.62 -20.02
CA ALA A 73 -24.81 -27.67 -19.49
C ALA A 73 -25.98 -28.36 -18.75
N ILE A 74 -26.41 -29.54 -19.18
CA ILE A 74 -27.42 -30.36 -18.49
C ILE A 74 -26.86 -30.90 -17.18
N GLU A 75 -25.62 -31.39 -17.17
CA GLU A 75 -24.95 -31.85 -15.95
C GLU A 75 -24.81 -30.72 -14.92
N LYS A 76 -24.31 -29.55 -15.36
CA LYS A 76 -24.19 -28.34 -14.54
C LYS A 76 -25.55 -27.85 -14.04
N ALA A 77 -26.61 -27.97 -14.84
CA ALA A 77 -27.97 -27.66 -14.41
C ALA A 77 -28.49 -28.64 -13.36
N GLY A 78 -28.17 -29.94 -13.47
CA GLY A 78 -28.49 -30.97 -12.48
C GLY A 78 -27.76 -30.74 -11.15
N ALA A 79 -26.47 -30.38 -11.20
CA ALA A 79 -25.69 -29.99 -10.03
C ALA A 79 -26.26 -28.73 -9.37
N ALA A 80 -26.60 -27.71 -10.16
CA ALA A 80 -27.27 -26.51 -9.67
C ALA A 80 -28.62 -26.85 -9.02
N ALA A 81 -29.42 -27.73 -9.62
CA ALA A 81 -30.71 -28.16 -9.06
C ALA A 81 -30.56 -28.86 -7.71
N LYS A 82 -29.57 -29.76 -7.57
CA LYS A 82 -29.25 -30.43 -6.29
C LYS A 82 -28.77 -29.45 -5.22
N ASN A 83 -27.88 -28.53 -5.60
CA ASN A 83 -27.41 -27.46 -4.71
C ASN A 83 -28.53 -26.49 -4.29
N ILE A 84 -29.61 -26.39 -5.06
CA ILE A 84 -30.79 -25.56 -4.74
C ILE A 84 -31.83 -26.33 -3.91
N SER A 85 -31.94 -27.67 -4.08
CA SER A 85 -32.84 -28.53 -3.28
C SER A 85 -32.27 -28.89 -1.91
N GLU A 86 -30.99 -28.60 -1.66
CA GLU A 86 -30.38 -28.57 -0.33
C GLU A 86 -30.07 -27.12 0.07
N PRO A 87 -31.06 -26.34 0.53
CA PRO A 87 -30.86 -24.91 0.83
C PRO A 87 -30.04 -24.69 2.12
N ALA A 88 -29.47 -25.74 2.72
CA ALA A 88 -28.96 -25.73 4.09
C ALA A 88 -27.47 -26.08 4.24
N LYS A 89 -26.69 -26.27 3.16
CA LYS A 89 -25.26 -26.64 3.29
C LYS A 89 -24.23 -25.91 2.42
N ALA A 90 -24.57 -24.80 1.76
CA ALA A 90 -23.56 -23.97 1.06
C ALA A 90 -23.77 -22.44 1.19
N ILE A 91 -24.46 -21.99 2.24
CA ILE A 91 -24.20 -20.68 2.84
C ILE A 91 -23.24 -20.98 3.99
N ALA A 92 -21.98 -21.28 3.68
CA ALA A 92 -20.94 -21.07 4.67
C ALA A 92 -21.01 -19.59 5.06
N ASP A 93 -20.86 -19.27 6.35
CA ASP A 93 -20.93 -17.91 6.90
C ASP A 93 -20.02 -16.95 6.14
N LEU A 94 -20.55 -16.33 5.07
CA LEU A 94 -19.76 -15.44 4.24
C LEU A 94 -19.39 -14.22 5.06
N ALA A 95 -18.13 -13.87 5.01
CA ALA A 95 -17.60 -12.79 5.81
C ALA A 95 -18.09 -11.43 5.30
N SER A 96 -18.34 -10.53 6.25
CA SER A 96 -18.66 -9.13 5.95
C SER A 96 -17.45 -8.38 5.42
N ILE A 97 -17.69 -7.22 4.80
CA ILE A 97 -16.64 -6.29 4.40
C ILE A 97 -15.80 -5.86 5.61
N LYS A 98 -16.42 -5.67 6.78
CA LYS A 98 -15.71 -5.34 8.01
C LYS A 98 -14.74 -6.45 8.41
N LYS A 99 -15.17 -7.71 8.37
CA LYS A 99 -14.29 -8.85 8.68
C LYS A 99 -13.11 -8.93 7.71
N LEU A 100 -13.34 -8.72 6.41
CA LEU A 100 -12.26 -8.65 5.41
C LEU A 100 -11.24 -7.53 5.72
N PHE A 101 -11.73 -6.38 6.17
CA PHE A 101 -10.89 -5.24 6.53
C PHE A 101 -10.06 -5.51 7.79
N ASP A 102 -10.69 -6.09 8.81
CA ASP A 102 -10.04 -6.48 10.06
C ASP A 102 -8.95 -7.53 9.81
N ASP A 103 -9.27 -8.59 9.06
CA ASP A 103 -8.35 -9.68 8.74
C ASP A 103 -7.13 -9.19 7.94
N TYR A 104 -7.33 -8.24 7.03
CA TYR A 104 -6.22 -7.62 6.31
C TYR A 104 -5.31 -6.80 7.22
N ILE A 105 -5.88 -6.12 8.24
CA ILE A 105 -5.07 -5.38 9.23
C ILE A 105 -4.33 -6.35 10.15
N GLU A 106 -4.95 -7.44 10.56
CA GLU A 106 -4.30 -8.52 11.33
C GLU A 106 -3.15 -9.14 10.55
N ASP A 107 -3.34 -9.45 9.26
CA ASP A 107 -2.27 -9.92 8.37
C ASP A 107 -1.12 -8.88 8.28
N GLN A 108 -1.44 -7.59 8.13
CA GLN A 108 -0.41 -6.56 8.12
C GLN A 108 0.36 -6.45 9.44
N LYS A 109 -0.32 -6.62 10.58
CA LYS A 109 0.31 -6.67 11.91
C LYS A 109 1.21 -7.90 12.05
N ALA A 110 0.71 -9.07 11.65
CA ALA A 110 1.47 -10.33 11.68
C ALA A 110 2.74 -10.27 10.80
N ARG A 111 2.67 -9.54 9.68
CA ARG A 111 3.82 -9.27 8.80
C ARG A 111 4.73 -8.12 9.29
N GLY A 112 4.47 -7.54 10.47
CA GLY A 112 5.27 -6.45 11.04
C GLY A 112 5.21 -5.14 10.25
N LYS A 113 4.17 -4.89 9.45
CA LYS A 113 4.08 -3.67 8.64
C LYS A 113 3.75 -2.45 9.51
N ARG A 114 4.74 -1.59 9.74
CA ARG A 114 4.60 -0.33 10.50
C ARG A 114 3.51 0.64 10.00
N SER A 115 3.04 0.51 8.75
CA SER A 115 2.00 1.38 8.18
C SER A 115 0.57 0.88 8.38
N TYR A 116 0.36 -0.17 9.19
CA TYR A 116 -0.96 -0.76 9.37
C TYR A 116 -1.96 0.26 9.96
N GLU A 117 -1.58 1.08 10.95
CA GLU A 117 -2.46 2.08 11.57
C GLU A 117 -2.98 3.11 10.56
N LYS A 118 -2.10 3.61 9.68
CA LYS A 118 -2.49 4.54 8.60
C LYS A 118 -3.44 3.87 7.60
N THR A 119 -3.31 2.57 7.41
CA THR A 119 -4.24 1.80 6.57
C THR A 119 -5.56 1.65 7.29
N GLN A 120 -5.54 1.26 8.57
CA GLN A 120 -6.70 1.09 9.43
C GLN A 120 -7.55 2.36 9.53
N ASN A 121 -6.91 3.51 9.77
CA ASN A 121 -7.63 4.79 9.82
C ASN A 121 -8.34 5.13 8.50
N ARG A 122 -7.72 4.81 7.36
CA ARG A 122 -8.33 5.06 6.03
C ARG A 122 -9.49 4.12 5.74
N ILE A 123 -9.41 2.86 6.16
CA ILE A 123 -10.49 1.90 5.92
C ILE A 123 -11.63 2.11 6.91
N ASN A 124 -11.36 2.59 8.13
CA ASN A 124 -12.40 3.03 9.06
C ASN A 124 -13.21 4.19 8.45
N GLN A 125 -12.55 5.18 7.84
CA GLN A 125 -13.25 6.23 7.08
C GLN A 125 -14.09 5.71 5.91
N VAL A 126 -13.76 4.53 5.36
CA VAL A 126 -14.58 3.87 4.33
C VAL A 126 -15.81 3.22 4.97
N LEU A 127 -15.65 2.59 6.13
CA LEU A 127 -16.74 1.97 6.89
C LEU A 127 -17.69 3.01 7.51
N ASP A 128 -17.23 4.24 7.74
CA ASP A 128 -18.04 5.36 8.22
C ASP A 128 -18.85 6.04 7.10
N SER A 129 -18.64 5.68 5.83
CA SER A 129 -19.39 6.24 4.70
C SER A 129 -20.83 5.71 4.68
N GLU A 130 -21.79 6.58 4.38
CA GLU A 130 -23.20 6.19 4.21
C GLU A 130 -23.44 5.20 3.05
N HIS A 131 -22.44 5.00 2.19
CA HIS A 131 -22.52 4.14 1.01
C HIS A 131 -21.99 2.73 1.24
N ILE A 132 -21.46 2.43 2.43
CA ILE A 132 -20.98 1.12 2.82
C ILE A 132 -21.61 0.75 4.16
N ASP A 133 -22.36 -0.35 4.19
CA ASP A 133 -22.76 -0.97 5.44
C ASP A 133 -21.64 -1.92 5.91
N PRO A 134 -21.03 -1.73 7.09
CA PRO A 134 -19.99 -2.64 7.60
C PRO A 134 -20.45 -4.10 7.72
N GLY A 135 -21.76 -4.33 7.89
CA GLY A 135 -22.36 -5.66 7.95
C GLY A 135 -22.57 -6.32 6.59
N MET A 136 -22.45 -5.58 5.48
CA MET A 136 -22.67 -6.14 4.14
C MET A 136 -21.61 -7.21 3.83
N LEU A 137 -22.00 -8.24 3.09
CA LEU A 137 -21.08 -9.29 2.66
C LEU A 137 -20.00 -8.71 1.75
N ALA A 138 -18.76 -9.17 1.91
CA ALA A 138 -17.64 -8.72 1.08
C ALA A 138 -17.92 -8.91 -0.43
N ARG A 139 -18.55 -10.03 -0.80
CA ARG A 139 -18.97 -10.34 -2.18
C ARG A 139 -20.00 -9.39 -2.78
N ASP A 140 -20.79 -8.70 -1.95
CA ASP A 140 -21.88 -7.83 -2.40
C ASP A 140 -21.39 -6.40 -2.64
N VAL A 141 -20.11 -6.10 -2.35
CA VAL A 141 -19.51 -4.79 -2.59
C VAL A 141 -19.35 -4.56 -4.09
N THR A 142 -19.99 -3.51 -4.60
CA THR A 142 -19.96 -3.17 -6.02
C THR A 142 -18.97 -2.06 -6.33
N PRO A 143 -18.53 -1.91 -7.60
CA PRO A 143 -17.78 -0.73 -8.02
C PRO A 143 -18.52 0.59 -7.75
N ASP A 144 -19.86 0.58 -7.67
CA ASP A 144 -20.64 1.78 -7.38
C ASP A 144 -20.44 2.26 -5.94
N HIS A 145 -20.45 1.35 -4.97
CA HIS A 145 -20.13 1.70 -3.58
C HIS A 145 -18.73 2.32 -3.47
N ILE A 146 -17.73 1.70 -4.11
CA ILE A 146 -16.35 2.20 -4.12
C ILE A 146 -16.26 3.60 -4.75
N LYS A 147 -16.91 3.83 -5.90
CA LYS A 147 -16.94 5.15 -6.55
C LYS A 147 -17.53 6.21 -5.63
N ARG A 148 -18.64 5.92 -4.96
CA ARG A 148 -19.33 6.87 -4.08
C ARG A 148 -18.48 7.24 -2.88
N VAL A 149 -17.91 6.24 -2.19
CA VAL A 149 -16.97 6.48 -1.08
C VAL A 149 -15.81 7.36 -1.53
N LEU A 150 -15.15 7.02 -2.65
CA LEU A 150 -14.01 7.82 -3.15
C LEU A 150 -14.43 9.23 -3.57
N SER A 151 -15.68 9.41 -4.04
CA SER A 151 -16.22 10.72 -4.38
C SER A 151 -16.35 11.65 -3.18
N GLU A 152 -16.63 11.11 -1.97
CA GLU A 152 -16.66 11.91 -0.74
C GLU A 152 -15.28 12.53 -0.46
N PHE A 153 -14.20 11.74 -0.55
CA PHE A 153 -12.83 12.25 -0.40
C PHE A 153 -12.49 13.32 -1.43
N ILE A 154 -12.90 13.11 -2.68
CA ILE A 154 -12.63 14.05 -3.78
C ILE A 154 -13.40 15.36 -3.56
N SER A 155 -14.67 15.29 -3.17
CA SER A 155 -15.54 16.46 -2.94
C SER A 155 -15.02 17.35 -1.80
N ARG A 156 -14.38 16.76 -0.79
CA ARG A 156 -13.71 17.46 0.32
C ARG A 156 -12.31 17.99 -0.05
N GLY A 157 -11.90 17.89 -1.32
CA GLY A 157 -10.59 18.33 -1.81
C GLY A 157 -9.44 17.34 -1.59
N ALA A 158 -9.67 16.19 -0.95
CA ALA A 158 -8.65 15.20 -0.60
C ALA A 158 -8.37 14.20 -1.73
N LYS A 159 -8.14 14.68 -2.96
CA LYS A 159 -7.94 13.82 -4.15
C LYS A 159 -6.77 12.82 -3.99
N ALA A 160 -5.66 13.25 -3.37
CA ALA A 160 -4.51 12.36 -3.14
C ALA A 160 -4.85 11.28 -2.10
N GLY A 161 -5.63 11.67 -1.09
CA GLY A 161 -6.21 10.76 -0.10
C GLY A 161 -7.08 9.70 -0.77
N ALA A 162 -7.96 10.10 -1.70
CA ALA A 162 -8.80 9.18 -2.47
C ALA A 162 -7.98 8.13 -3.23
N ASN A 163 -6.87 8.51 -3.88
CA ASN A 163 -5.97 7.56 -4.54
C ASN A 163 -5.35 6.56 -3.56
N LYS A 164 -4.99 6.99 -2.35
CA LYS A 164 -4.46 6.10 -1.30
C LYS A 164 -5.52 5.16 -0.76
N VAL A 165 -6.75 5.65 -0.53
CA VAL A 165 -7.88 4.81 -0.12
C VAL A 165 -8.18 3.76 -1.19
N ARG A 166 -8.27 4.17 -2.46
CA ARG A 166 -8.44 3.25 -3.60
C ARG A 166 -7.36 2.17 -3.63
N ALA A 167 -6.08 2.53 -3.47
CA ALA A 167 -4.99 1.58 -3.46
C ALA A 167 -5.09 0.58 -2.29
N ASN A 168 -5.45 1.06 -1.09
CA ASN A 168 -5.70 0.21 0.06
C ASN A 168 -6.85 -0.76 -0.19
N LEU A 169 -8.00 -0.27 -0.68
CA LEU A 169 -9.16 -1.10 -1.00
C LEU A 169 -8.81 -2.16 -2.06
N HIS A 170 -8.08 -1.77 -3.12
CA HIS A 170 -7.66 -2.71 -4.14
C HIS A 170 -6.76 -3.82 -3.55
N ALA A 171 -5.86 -3.50 -2.62
CA ALA A 171 -5.02 -4.50 -1.95
C ALA A 171 -5.84 -5.41 -1.02
N ILE A 172 -6.82 -4.86 -0.29
CA ILE A 172 -7.70 -5.61 0.61
C ILE A 172 -8.58 -6.62 -0.14
N PHE A 173 -9.22 -6.18 -1.24
CA PHE A 173 -10.04 -7.09 -2.04
C PHE A 173 -9.19 -8.15 -2.76
N ASN A 174 -7.96 -7.83 -3.14
CA ASN A 174 -7.03 -8.86 -3.63
C ASN A 174 -6.63 -9.84 -2.52
N PHE A 175 -6.39 -9.37 -1.29
CA PHE A 175 -6.12 -10.25 -0.15
C PHE A 175 -7.27 -11.24 0.07
N GLY A 176 -8.53 -10.77 0.08
CA GLY A 176 -9.68 -11.65 0.20
C GLY A 176 -9.80 -12.65 -0.96
N LEU A 177 -9.57 -12.20 -2.20
CA LEU A 177 -9.56 -13.08 -3.38
C LEU A 177 -8.50 -14.18 -3.28
N PHE A 178 -7.28 -13.83 -2.87
CA PHE A 178 -6.22 -14.81 -2.69
C PHE A 178 -6.53 -15.76 -1.55
N ALA A 179 -7.06 -15.27 -0.43
CA ALA A 179 -7.47 -16.10 0.70
C ALA A 179 -8.55 -17.13 0.31
N ASP A 180 -9.56 -16.72 -0.48
CA ASP A 180 -10.62 -17.62 -0.96
C ASP A 180 -10.09 -18.70 -1.94
N ASN A 181 -8.95 -18.45 -2.60
CA ASN A 181 -8.37 -19.35 -3.61
C ASN A 181 -7.03 -19.96 -3.17
N ASP A 182 -6.67 -19.84 -1.90
CA ASP A 182 -5.40 -20.34 -1.38
C ASP A 182 -5.51 -21.85 -1.08
N PRO A 183 -4.80 -22.72 -1.81
CA PRO A 183 -4.85 -24.16 -1.56
C PRO A 183 -4.31 -24.55 -0.19
N ALA A 184 -3.52 -23.69 0.47
CA ALA A 184 -3.03 -23.93 1.83
C ALA A 184 -4.13 -23.73 2.89
N ASN A 185 -5.27 -23.16 2.53
CA ASN A 185 -6.34 -22.73 3.43
C ASN A 185 -7.70 -23.39 3.07
N ILE A 186 -7.68 -24.63 2.56
CA ILE A 186 -8.87 -25.33 2.08
C ILE A 186 -9.95 -25.55 3.17
N ASP A 187 -9.52 -25.66 4.44
CA ASP A 187 -10.40 -25.85 5.61
C ASP A 187 -10.63 -24.54 6.39
N ASN A 188 -10.28 -23.39 5.82
CA ASN A 188 -10.40 -22.12 6.51
C ASN A 188 -11.87 -21.77 6.77
N LYS A 189 -12.17 -21.36 8.01
CA LYS A 189 -13.55 -21.07 8.44
C LYS A 189 -14.12 -19.79 7.82
N THR A 190 -13.25 -18.88 7.38
CA THR A 190 -13.66 -17.57 6.83
C THR A 190 -13.61 -17.63 5.31
N VAL A 191 -14.76 -17.43 4.67
CA VAL A 191 -14.88 -17.35 3.20
C VAL A 191 -15.50 -15.99 2.86
N TYR A 192 -14.86 -15.21 1.99
CA TYR A 192 -15.37 -13.89 1.57
C TYR A 192 -16.33 -14.00 0.37
N GLY A 193 -16.14 -15.02 -0.46
CA GLY A 193 -16.95 -15.30 -1.64
C GLY A 193 -16.67 -14.35 -2.80
N LEU A 194 -15.45 -13.84 -2.91
CA LEU A 194 -15.06 -12.88 -3.95
C LEU A 194 -14.77 -13.61 -5.27
N ASP A 195 -15.42 -13.18 -6.35
CA ASP A 195 -15.16 -13.65 -7.72
C ASP A 195 -14.22 -12.70 -8.48
N ARG A 196 -14.20 -11.42 -8.10
CA ARG A 196 -13.37 -10.37 -8.68
C ARG A 196 -13.17 -9.23 -7.69
N ASN A 197 -12.22 -8.36 -8.00
CA ASN A 197 -11.96 -7.17 -7.21
C ASN A 197 -12.85 -6.02 -7.71
N PRO A 198 -13.81 -5.51 -6.90
CA PRO A 198 -14.71 -4.43 -7.32
C PRO A 198 -13.99 -3.09 -7.56
N VAL A 199 -12.77 -2.94 -7.06
CA VAL A 199 -11.97 -1.71 -7.18
C VAL A 199 -11.23 -1.65 -8.53
N SER A 200 -11.01 -2.78 -9.21
CA SER A 200 -10.17 -2.84 -10.41
C SER A 200 -10.66 -1.97 -11.58
N VAL A 201 -11.98 -1.77 -11.69
CA VAL A 201 -12.59 -0.93 -12.73
C VAL A 201 -12.76 0.54 -12.34
N VAL A 202 -12.47 0.89 -11.09
CA VAL A 202 -12.55 2.27 -10.60
C VAL A 202 -11.23 2.96 -10.89
N PRO A 203 -11.16 4.08 -11.62
CA PRO A 203 -9.89 4.74 -11.95
C PRO A 203 -9.32 5.55 -10.78
N ALA A 204 -7.99 5.68 -10.73
CA ALA A 204 -7.33 6.66 -9.87
C ALA A 204 -7.40 8.07 -10.50
N GLN A 205 -7.36 9.10 -9.65
CA GLN A 205 -7.35 10.50 -10.09
C GLN A 205 -5.95 10.87 -10.60
N ARG A 206 -5.87 11.28 -11.88
CA ARG A 206 -4.61 11.64 -12.54
C ARG A 206 -4.10 13.02 -12.12
N GLY A 207 -2.78 13.21 -12.13
CA GLY A 207 -2.14 14.51 -11.87
C GLY A 207 -2.21 15.00 -10.42
N VAL A 208 -2.72 14.16 -9.52
CA VAL A 208 -2.91 14.49 -8.10
C VAL A 208 -1.71 14.11 -7.24
N ASP A 209 -1.14 12.93 -7.50
CA ASP A 209 0.13 12.51 -6.91
C ASP A 209 1.26 13.21 -7.66
N LYS A 210 1.45 14.52 -7.43
CA LYS A 210 2.62 15.24 -7.95
C LYS A 210 3.87 14.63 -7.34
N ALA A 211 4.83 14.26 -8.19
CA ALA A 211 6.17 13.97 -7.73
C ALA A 211 6.66 15.22 -6.97
N LEU A 212 7.05 15.02 -5.71
CA LEU A 212 7.70 16.08 -4.96
C LEU A 212 9.11 16.16 -5.56
N ASP A 213 9.45 17.24 -6.25
CA ASP A 213 10.75 17.39 -6.94
C ASP A 213 11.71 18.36 -6.21
N ARG A 214 11.31 18.82 -5.02
CA ARG A 214 12.10 19.73 -4.20
C ARG A 214 13.38 19.05 -3.70
N PHE A 215 14.50 19.74 -3.91
CA PHE A 215 15.80 19.53 -3.28
C PHE A 215 16.43 20.91 -3.07
N LEU A 216 17.31 21.06 -2.09
CA LEU A 216 17.99 22.33 -1.80
C LEU A 216 19.18 22.48 -2.75
N LEU A 217 19.37 23.69 -3.30
CA LEU A 217 20.59 24.04 -4.03
C LEU A 217 21.78 24.22 -3.06
N TRP A 218 23.00 24.31 -3.59
CA TRP A 218 24.19 24.56 -2.78
C TRP A 218 24.07 25.82 -1.93
N ASP A 219 23.61 26.94 -2.50
CA ASP A 219 23.45 28.21 -1.78
C ASP A 219 22.37 28.12 -0.70
N GLU A 220 21.25 27.45 -0.97
CA GLU A 220 20.20 27.22 0.03
C GLU A 220 20.70 26.28 1.14
N LEU A 221 21.53 25.29 0.83
CA LEU A 221 22.11 24.41 1.83
C LEU A 221 23.13 25.17 2.70
N ALA A 222 23.91 26.08 2.13
CA ALA A 222 24.81 26.97 2.84
C ALA A 222 24.04 27.88 3.82
N GLU A 223 22.98 28.56 3.34
CA GLU A 223 22.11 29.39 4.17
C GLU A 223 21.45 28.59 5.29
N LEU A 224 20.96 27.37 5.00
CA LEU A 224 20.38 26.50 6.01
C LEU A 224 21.42 26.15 7.08
N LEU A 225 22.63 25.77 6.69
CA LEU A 225 23.70 25.47 7.64
C LEU A 225 24.04 26.70 8.48
N ASP A 226 24.19 27.89 7.90
CA ASP A 226 24.43 29.12 8.66
C ASP A 226 23.36 29.32 9.74
N ILE A 227 22.08 29.24 9.38
CA ILE A 227 20.97 29.40 10.32
C ILE A 227 21.04 28.36 11.45
N LEU A 228 21.30 27.08 11.13
CA LEU A 228 21.32 25.99 12.11
C LEU A 228 22.50 26.06 13.08
N HIS A 229 23.59 26.77 12.74
CA HIS A 229 24.75 26.98 13.63
C HIS A 229 24.61 28.20 14.54
N ARG A 230 23.58 29.03 14.35
CA ARG A 230 23.31 30.17 15.25
C ARG A 230 22.90 29.67 16.64
N PRO A 231 23.03 30.51 17.69
CA PRO A 231 22.59 30.14 19.03
C PRO A 231 21.15 29.64 19.05
N ALA A 232 20.87 28.59 19.83
CA ALA A 232 19.58 27.89 19.82
C ALA A 232 18.37 28.82 20.03
N SER A 233 18.53 29.93 20.76
CA SER A 233 17.48 30.94 20.97
C SER A 233 17.05 31.68 19.69
N SER A 234 17.89 31.70 18.66
CA SER A 234 17.65 32.37 17.38
C SER A 234 17.07 31.46 16.31
N VAL A 235 17.12 30.14 16.49
CA VAL A 235 16.60 29.17 15.53
C VAL A 235 15.14 28.84 15.86
N PRO A 236 14.19 28.96 14.91
CA PRO A 236 12.78 28.67 15.14
C PRO A 236 12.44 27.17 15.23
N MET A 237 13.31 26.37 15.85
CA MET A 237 13.26 24.92 16.00
C MET A 237 13.89 24.52 17.34
N SER A 238 13.42 23.45 18.00
CA SER A 238 14.09 23.00 19.22
C SER A 238 15.51 22.50 18.94
N SER A 239 16.39 22.61 19.94
CA SER A 239 17.80 22.22 19.81
C SER A 239 17.97 20.75 19.39
N ASP A 240 17.19 19.82 19.94
CA ASP A 240 17.30 18.40 19.58
C ASP A 240 16.86 18.11 18.14
N PHE A 241 15.84 18.83 17.63
CA PHE A 241 15.44 18.72 16.23
C PHE A 241 16.44 19.37 15.27
N VAL A 242 17.15 20.43 15.71
CA VAL A 242 18.30 20.99 14.97
C VAL A 242 19.41 19.96 14.87
N GLN A 243 19.78 19.32 15.99
CA GLN A 243 20.80 18.26 16.01
C GLN A 243 20.40 17.07 15.12
N LEU A 244 19.13 16.66 15.14
CA LEU A 244 18.63 15.61 14.25
C LEU A 244 18.73 16.01 12.77
N LEU A 245 18.37 17.26 12.43
CA LEU A 245 18.46 17.77 11.06
C LEU A 245 19.91 17.83 10.57
N LEU A 246 20.82 18.37 11.38
CA LEU A 246 22.25 18.39 11.08
C LEU A 246 22.79 16.97 10.92
N CYS A 247 22.46 16.05 11.83
CA CYS A 247 22.85 14.64 11.72
C CYS A 247 22.36 14.02 10.41
N CYS A 248 21.11 14.27 10.01
CA CYS A 248 20.58 13.81 8.72
C CYS A 248 21.36 14.40 7.53
N ILE A 249 21.73 15.68 7.57
CA ILE A 249 22.51 16.33 6.50
C ILE A 249 23.91 15.70 6.42
N HIS A 250 24.63 15.61 7.54
CA HIS A 250 26.00 15.10 7.62
C HIS A 250 26.12 13.58 7.41
N THR A 251 25.00 12.84 7.46
CA THR A 251 24.95 11.40 7.12
C THR A 251 24.42 11.13 5.71
N ALA A 252 24.49 12.11 4.81
CA ALA A 252 24.03 11.99 3.42
C ALA A 252 22.51 11.74 3.28
N GLY A 253 21.71 12.35 4.16
CA GLY A 253 20.26 12.30 4.11
C GLY A 253 19.66 10.95 4.50
N GLN A 254 20.21 10.31 5.54
CA GLN A 254 19.56 9.12 6.11
C GLN A 254 18.15 9.45 6.59
N ARG A 255 17.31 8.40 6.74
CA ARG A 255 15.93 8.61 7.12
C ARG A 255 15.89 9.08 8.58
N PRO A 256 15.24 10.21 8.88
CA PRO A 256 15.18 10.72 10.24
C PRO A 256 14.61 9.70 11.23
N TRP A 257 13.59 8.94 10.82
CA TRP A 257 13.01 7.88 11.66
C TRP A 257 14.04 6.79 12.01
N GLU A 258 14.89 6.40 11.06
CA GLU A 258 15.94 5.39 11.29
C GLU A 258 17.05 5.91 12.22
N ILE A 259 17.25 7.23 12.30
CA ILE A 259 18.19 7.87 13.23
C ILE A 259 17.56 8.05 14.62
N MET A 260 16.34 8.60 14.71
CA MET A 260 15.70 8.92 15.99
C MET A 260 15.34 7.68 16.82
N THR A 261 14.93 6.59 16.17
CA THR A 261 14.58 5.32 16.85
C THR A 261 15.81 4.46 17.15
N ASN A 262 17.02 4.91 16.77
CA ASN A 262 18.24 4.16 16.98
C ASN A 262 18.83 4.40 18.37
N THR A 263 19.54 3.39 18.87
CA THR A 263 20.11 3.35 20.21
C THR A 263 21.62 3.51 20.19
N LYS A 264 22.18 3.97 21.32
CA LYS A 264 23.63 4.13 21.54
C LYS A 264 24.38 2.81 21.36
N SER A 265 23.76 1.67 21.66
CA SER A 265 24.35 0.34 21.46
C SER A 265 24.69 0.01 20.00
N ASN A 266 24.02 0.65 19.03
CA ASN A 266 24.29 0.48 17.61
C ASN A 266 25.34 1.46 17.06
N TRP A 267 25.85 2.36 17.90
CA TRP A 267 26.87 3.33 17.54
C TRP A 267 28.27 2.82 17.91
N ASP A 268 29.04 2.42 16.90
CA ASP A 268 30.45 2.10 17.07
C ASP A 268 31.29 3.38 16.97
N LYS A 269 31.67 3.91 18.15
CA LYS A 269 32.52 5.09 18.28
C LYS A 269 33.90 4.89 17.69
N LYS A 270 34.50 3.71 17.88
CA LYS A 270 35.86 3.41 17.40
C LYS A 270 35.86 3.23 15.89
N GLY A 271 34.88 2.49 15.38
CA GLY A 271 34.65 2.27 13.95
C GLY A 271 34.03 3.46 13.22
N LYS A 272 33.63 4.53 13.92
CA LYS A 272 32.92 5.71 13.38
C LYS A 272 31.77 5.32 12.46
N MET A 273 30.88 4.48 12.97
CA MET A 273 29.74 3.98 12.20
C MET A 273 28.49 3.82 13.07
N LEU A 274 27.34 4.02 12.44
CA LEU A 274 26.03 3.76 13.02
C LEU A 274 25.36 2.62 12.26
N THR A 275 25.02 1.57 12.98
CA THR A 275 24.25 0.45 12.46
C THR A 275 22.75 0.72 12.56
N VAL A 276 22.01 0.48 11.49
CA VAL A 276 20.54 0.45 11.46
C VAL A 276 20.10 -1.00 11.27
N PRO A 277 19.67 -1.67 12.35
CA PRO A 277 19.27 -3.08 12.27
C PRO A 277 17.90 -3.25 11.58
N PRO A 278 17.54 -4.46 11.11
CA PRO A 278 16.32 -4.72 10.34
C PRO A 278 15.02 -4.21 10.96
N GLU A 279 14.89 -4.30 12.28
CA GLU A 279 13.74 -3.87 13.07
C GLU A 279 13.57 -2.34 13.10
N ILE A 280 14.63 -1.59 12.80
CA ILE A 280 14.62 -0.12 12.61
C ILE A 280 14.61 0.23 11.12
N SER A 281 15.34 -0.51 10.29
CA SER A 281 15.44 -0.27 8.86
C SER A 281 14.07 -0.27 8.18
N LYS A 282 13.79 0.75 7.36
CA LYS A 282 12.54 0.83 6.60
C LYS A 282 12.46 -0.28 5.54
N THR A 283 13.61 -0.73 5.05
CA THR A 283 13.67 -1.76 4.03
C THR A 283 13.58 -3.17 4.63
N GLY A 284 13.83 -3.29 5.94
CA GLY A 284 13.99 -4.57 6.64
C GLY A 284 15.37 -5.19 6.43
N ASP A 285 16.30 -4.47 5.80
CA ASP A 285 17.67 -4.91 5.56
C ASP A 285 18.62 -4.24 6.55
N TYR A 286 19.66 -4.95 6.98
CA TYR A 286 20.74 -4.40 7.80
C TYR A 286 21.47 -3.30 7.03
N HIS A 287 21.72 -2.15 7.65
CA HIS A 287 22.37 -1.01 7.02
C HIS A 287 23.42 -0.39 7.93
N VAL A 288 24.59 -0.09 7.39
CA VAL A 288 25.69 0.55 8.12
C VAL A 288 25.97 1.90 7.50
N ILE A 289 25.94 2.93 8.34
CA ILE A 289 26.16 4.33 7.98
C ILE A 289 27.54 4.74 8.52
N PRO A 290 28.54 4.99 7.66
CA PRO A 290 29.76 5.67 8.09
C PRO A 290 29.43 7.07 8.60
N LEU A 291 30.08 7.47 9.69
CA LEU A 291 29.89 8.78 10.30
C LEU A 291 31.05 9.70 9.94
N SER A 292 30.72 10.90 9.48
CA SER A 292 31.70 11.99 9.36
C SER A 292 32.13 12.49 10.75
N ALA A 293 33.15 13.33 10.78
CA ALA A 293 33.60 13.98 12.02
C ALA A 293 32.46 14.79 12.66
N THR A 294 31.77 15.62 11.88
CA THR A 294 30.63 16.42 12.38
C THR A 294 29.46 15.55 12.83
N ALA A 295 29.11 14.51 12.08
CA ALA A 295 28.05 13.59 12.50
C ALA A 295 28.39 12.90 13.83
N THR A 296 29.66 12.53 14.03
CA THR A 296 30.14 11.94 15.28
C THR A 296 30.05 12.94 16.44
N SER A 297 30.50 14.18 16.25
CA SER A 297 30.40 15.23 17.26
C SER A 297 28.95 15.55 17.67
N ILE A 298 28.02 15.52 16.72
CA ILE A 298 26.58 15.67 17.01
C ILE A 298 26.07 14.55 17.93
N LEU A 299 26.42 13.28 17.64
CA LEU A 299 26.02 12.16 18.48
C LEU A 299 26.67 12.20 19.87
N GLU A 300 27.93 12.63 19.96
CA GLU A 300 28.62 12.86 21.25
C GLU A 300 27.96 13.97 22.07
N GLU A 301 27.51 15.06 21.43
CA GLU A 301 26.77 16.12 22.11
C GLU A 301 25.43 15.62 22.65
N MET A 302 24.68 14.86 21.83
CA MET A 302 23.41 14.28 22.25
C MET A 302 23.59 13.28 23.40
N GLU A 303 24.63 12.44 23.36
CA GLU A 303 24.98 11.53 24.45
C GLU A 303 25.31 12.28 25.75
N LYS A 304 26.08 13.37 25.67
CA LYS A 304 26.40 14.22 26.83
C LYS A 304 25.16 14.92 27.40
N ARG A 305 24.24 15.35 26.54
CA ARG A 305 22.99 16.01 26.95
C ARG A 305 22.02 15.03 27.64
N TYR A 306 22.04 13.78 27.21
CA TYR A 306 21.15 12.73 27.71
C TYR A 306 21.93 11.46 28.07
N PRO A 307 22.76 11.48 29.14
CA PRO A 307 23.62 10.34 29.47
C PRO A 307 22.82 9.07 29.75
N ASP A 308 21.68 9.18 30.42
CA ASP A 308 20.87 8.06 30.92
C ASP A 308 19.90 7.46 29.90
N SER A 309 19.77 8.04 28.70
CA SER A 309 18.91 7.48 27.67
C SER A 309 19.63 6.45 26.81
N ASP A 310 18.94 5.39 26.41
CA ASP A 310 19.44 4.45 25.40
C ASP A 310 19.37 5.00 23.97
N PHE A 311 18.48 5.96 23.70
CA PHE A 311 18.27 6.51 22.35
C PHE A 311 19.34 7.55 21.98
N LEU A 312 19.68 7.64 20.70
CA LEU A 312 20.55 8.70 20.18
C LEU A 312 19.87 10.08 20.20
N PHE A 313 18.55 10.12 19.98
CA PHE A 313 17.74 11.35 19.98
C PHE A 313 16.51 11.16 20.87
N PRO A 314 16.68 11.24 22.20
CA PRO A 314 15.62 10.96 23.15
C PRO A 314 14.58 12.08 23.22
N ALA A 315 13.40 11.74 23.75
CA ALA A 315 12.34 12.68 24.08
C ALA A 315 11.45 12.11 25.18
N ASP A 316 10.85 12.98 25.99
CA ASP A 316 9.84 12.59 26.98
C ASP A 316 8.52 12.25 26.28
N THR A 317 8.47 11.02 25.76
CA THR A 317 7.38 10.45 24.95
C THR A 317 7.23 8.98 25.30
N ALA A 318 6.10 8.36 24.97
CA ALA A 318 5.88 6.94 25.24
C ALA A 318 6.91 6.04 24.51
N GLU A 319 7.42 6.49 23.37
CA GLU A 319 8.42 5.83 22.55
C GLU A 319 9.86 6.08 23.03
N GLY A 320 10.07 7.03 23.95
CA GLY A 320 11.39 7.40 24.50
C GLY A 320 12.29 8.21 23.56
N HIS A 321 11.82 8.56 22.36
CA HIS A 321 12.61 9.26 21.35
C HIS A 321 11.81 10.33 20.59
N LEU A 322 12.51 11.22 19.87
CA LEU A 322 11.87 12.26 19.05
C LEU A 322 10.82 11.66 18.09
N LEU A 323 9.69 12.33 17.92
CA LEU A 323 8.60 11.84 17.07
C LEU A 323 8.64 12.46 15.67
N SER A 324 8.47 11.62 14.64
CA SER A 324 8.42 12.07 13.24
C SER A 324 7.30 13.07 12.95
N ALA A 325 6.16 12.95 13.65
CA ALA A 325 5.05 13.89 13.51
C ALA A 325 5.46 15.29 14.00
N GLU A 326 6.19 15.36 15.12
CA GLU A 326 6.68 16.61 15.67
C GLU A 326 7.81 17.20 14.83
N TYR A 327 8.72 16.36 14.31
CA TYR A 327 9.76 16.82 13.40
C TYR A 327 9.21 17.55 12.17
N GLY A 328 8.13 17.02 11.57
CA GLY A 328 7.46 17.68 10.45
C GLY A 328 6.85 19.05 10.82
N LYS A 329 6.29 19.18 12.03
CA LYS A 329 5.77 20.47 12.52
C LYS A 329 6.90 21.47 12.78
N GLN A 330 8.01 21.01 13.36
CA GLN A 330 9.17 21.85 13.66
C GLN A 330 9.81 22.40 12.39
N LEU A 331 9.95 21.57 11.35
CA LEU A 331 10.41 22.03 10.03
C LEU A 331 9.45 23.01 9.36
N ARG A 332 8.14 22.76 9.47
CA ARG A 332 7.13 23.69 8.97
C ARG A 332 7.24 25.06 9.67
N LYS A 333 7.33 25.06 11.01
CA LYS A 333 7.52 26.26 11.82
C LYS A 333 8.82 26.98 11.47
N PHE A 334 9.89 26.23 11.23
CA PHE A 334 11.16 26.77 10.77
C PHE A 334 11.00 27.51 9.44
N CYS A 335 10.40 26.88 8.43
CA CYS A 335 10.19 27.50 7.12
C CYS A 335 9.17 28.66 7.13
N GLU A 336 8.29 28.73 8.13
CA GLU A 336 7.35 29.84 8.29
C GLU A 336 8.01 31.07 8.94
N ARG A 337 9.13 30.90 9.65
CA ARG A 337 9.78 31.95 10.46
C ARG A 337 11.17 32.34 9.96
N ALA A 338 11.89 31.43 9.33
CA ALA A 338 13.12 31.72 8.63
C ALA A 338 12.79 32.19 7.20
N PRO A 339 13.60 33.05 6.57
CA PRO A 339 13.45 33.45 5.17
C PRO A 339 13.82 32.31 4.19
N PHE A 340 13.34 31.10 4.45
CA PHE A 340 13.78 29.88 3.79
C PHE A 340 12.62 29.17 3.08
N ASN A 341 12.86 28.71 1.86
CA ASN A 341 11.86 28.00 1.07
C ASN A 341 11.42 26.70 1.76
N LYS A 342 10.11 26.42 1.73
CA LYS A 342 9.54 25.23 2.37
C LYS A 342 10.21 23.94 1.88
N PHE A 343 10.63 23.12 2.83
CA PHE A 343 11.12 21.77 2.57
C PHE A 343 10.65 20.80 3.66
N THR A 344 10.76 19.50 3.35
CA THR A 344 10.41 18.41 4.26
C THR A 344 11.64 17.55 4.53
N PRO A 345 11.62 16.66 5.55
CA PRO A 345 12.76 15.78 5.80
C PRO A 345 13.18 14.92 4.61
N ARG A 346 12.23 14.57 3.74
CA ARG A 346 12.51 13.79 2.52
C ARG A 346 13.34 14.59 1.53
N ASP A 347 13.21 15.92 1.53
CA ASP A 347 13.90 16.76 0.57
C ASP A 347 15.39 16.86 0.90
N ILE A 348 15.81 16.78 2.18
CA ILE A 348 17.23 16.63 2.56
C ILE A 348 17.87 15.38 1.93
N ARG A 349 17.13 14.27 1.95
CA ARG A 349 17.57 13.03 1.31
C ARG A 349 17.72 13.17 -0.21
N ARG A 350 16.86 13.96 -0.84
CA ARG A 350 16.94 14.28 -2.28
C ARG A 350 18.05 15.26 -2.58
N THR A 351 18.26 16.25 -1.73
CA THR A 351 19.39 17.18 -1.76
C THR A 351 20.68 16.40 -1.89
N PHE A 352 20.94 15.44 -0.99
CA PHE A 352 22.11 14.57 -1.15
C PHE A 352 22.12 13.84 -2.50
N LYS A 353 21.03 13.17 -2.90
CA LYS A 353 21.02 12.41 -4.16
C LYS A 353 21.35 13.28 -5.38
N THR A 354 20.80 14.48 -5.46
CA THR A 354 21.00 15.39 -6.58
C THR A 354 22.41 15.99 -6.54
N LEU A 355 22.79 16.58 -5.40
CA LEU A 355 24.06 17.28 -5.25
C LEU A 355 25.27 16.33 -5.25
N ALA A 356 25.16 15.13 -4.68
CA ALA A 356 26.20 14.11 -4.81
C ALA A 356 26.35 13.63 -6.27
N GLY A 357 25.28 13.70 -7.08
CA GLY A 357 25.39 13.47 -8.52
C GLY A 357 26.20 14.54 -9.24
N ASP A 358 26.02 15.81 -8.84
CA ASP A 358 26.82 16.95 -9.30
C ASP A 358 28.30 16.82 -8.90
N MET A 359 28.57 16.22 -7.73
CA MET A 359 29.92 15.84 -7.29
C MET A 359 30.52 14.63 -8.05
N GLY A 360 29.78 14.02 -8.98
CA GLY A 360 30.25 12.86 -9.76
C GLY A 360 30.04 11.49 -9.09
N ILE A 361 29.38 11.43 -7.93
CA ILE A 361 29.10 10.17 -7.24
C ILE A 361 28.03 9.39 -8.02
N SER A 362 28.31 8.12 -8.31
CA SER A 362 27.42 7.29 -9.13
C SER A 362 26.03 7.11 -8.47
N THR A 363 24.98 6.99 -9.30
CA THR A 363 23.61 6.69 -8.81
C THR A 363 23.60 5.42 -7.98
N GLU A 364 24.40 4.44 -8.39
CA GLU A 364 24.57 3.17 -7.71
C GLU A 364 25.01 3.37 -6.25
N MET A 365 26.09 4.13 -6.04
CA MET A 365 26.66 4.35 -4.73
C MET A 365 25.79 5.25 -3.85
N ARG A 366 25.16 6.27 -4.43
CA ARG A 366 24.14 7.08 -3.75
C ARG A 366 23.01 6.22 -3.20
N ASP A 367 22.52 5.26 -3.99
CA ASP A 367 21.47 4.32 -3.58
C ASP A 367 21.94 3.34 -2.50
N ARG A 368 23.19 2.85 -2.56
CA ARG A 368 23.76 1.99 -1.50
C ARG A 368 23.90 2.74 -0.18
N LEU A 369 24.50 3.93 -0.20
CA LEU A 369 24.73 4.73 1.02
C LEU A 369 23.42 5.08 1.71
N GLN A 370 22.36 5.31 0.93
CA GLN A 370 21.05 5.65 1.43
C GLN A 370 20.16 4.43 1.73
N ASN A 371 20.63 3.18 1.54
CA ASN A 371 19.84 1.96 1.69
C ASN A 371 18.53 2.01 0.87
N HIS A 372 18.67 2.15 -0.45
CA HIS A 372 17.57 2.07 -1.41
C HIS A 372 17.49 0.66 -1.99
N LYS A 373 16.29 0.05 -1.99
CA LYS A 373 16.10 -1.29 -2.56
C LYS A 373 16.33 -1.27 -4.06
N ARG A 374 17.20 -2.16 -4.53
CA ARG A 374 17.41 -2.38 -5.97
C ARG A 374 16.35 -3.33 -6.52
N PRO A 375 15.76 -3.03 -7.68
CA PRO A 375 14.94 -3.99 -8.39
C PRO A 375 15.83 -5.11 -8.97
N GLY A 376 15.43 -6.37 -8.81
CA GLY A 376 16.09 -7.54 -9.41
C GLY A 376 16.60 -8.55 -8.38
N VAL A 377 16.32 -9.83 -8.63
CA VAL A 377 16.71 -10.98 -7.78
C VAL A 377 18.25 -11.08 -7.65
N SER A 378 18.98 -10.66 -8.68
CA SER A 378 20.45 -10.74 -8.73
C SER A 378 21.15 -9.89 -7.66
N ALA A 379 20.65 -8.68 -7.36
CA ALA A 379 21.25 -7.82 -6.35
C ALA A 379 21.02 -8.34 -4.92
N LYS A 380 19.96 -9.14 -4.70
CA LYS A 380 19.59 -9.65 -3.38
C LYS A 380 20.41 -10.88 -2.95
N HIS A 381 20.95 -11.65 -3.90
CA HIS A 381 21.56 -12.95 -3.61
C HIS A 381 23.08 -13.03 -3.85
N TYR A 382 23.66 -12.14 -4.68
CA TYR A 382 25.05 -12.30 -5.14
C TYR A 382 26.05 -11.28 -4.58
N ASP A 383 25.60 -10.09 -4.17
CA ASP A 383 26.49 -9.03 -3.72
C ASP A 383 26.53 -8.97 -2.18
N ARG A 384 27.49 -9.68 -1.59
CA ARG A 384 27.73 -9.72 -0.13
C ARG A 384 28.72 -8.66 0.34
N TYR A 385 29.26 -7.84 -0.57
CA TYR A 385 30.17 -6.77 -0.20
C TYR A 385 29.36 -5.61 0.41
N ASP A 386 29.82 -5.08 1.55
CA ASP A 386 29.09 -4.05 2.30
C ASP A 386 29.34 -2.62 1.78
N TYR A 387 30.33 -2.47 0.89
CA TYR A 387 30.84 -1.21 0.31
C TYR A 387 31.16 -0.18 1.38
N LEU A 388 31.59 -0.62 2.57
CA LEU A 388 31.79 0.29 3.70
C LEU A 388 32.92 1.29 3.40
N LYS A 389 33.96 0.87 2.69
CA LYS A 389 35.07 1.72 2.28
C LYS A 389 34.58 2.84 1.37
N GLU A 390 33.87 2.51 0.30
CA GLU A 390 33.36 3.48 -0.67
C GLU A 390 32.29 4.39 -0.05
N LYS A 391 31.43 3.84 0.83
CA LYS A 391 30.47 4.67 1.59
C LYS A 391 31.20 5.68 2.48
N ARG A 392 32.32 5.31 3.10
CA ARG A 392 33.13 6.20 3.95
C ARG A 392 33.76 7.30 3.10
N GLU A 393 34.37 6.97 1.97
CA GLU A 393 34.92 7.94 1.02
C GLU A 393 33.87 8.97 0.59
N ILE A 394 32.65 8.52 0.26
CA ILE A 394 31.54 9.41 -0.11
C ILE A 394 31.10 10.32 1.05
N ILE A 395 31.01 9.79 2.27
CA ILE A 395 30.65 10.60 3.45
C ILE A 395 31.73 11.63 3.76
N GLU A 396 33.00 11.29 3.59
CA GLU A 396 34.12 12.21 3.77
C GLU A 396 34.14 13.31 2.69
N GLU A 397 33.92 12.97 1.42
CA GLU A 397 33.80 13.94 0.33
C GLU A 397 32.60 14.87 0.54
N TRP A 398 31.46 14.32 0.94
CA TRP A 398 30.26 15.08 1.27
C TRP A 398 30.50 16.04 2.45
N GLU A 399 31.15 15.56 3.51
CA GLU A 399 31.53 16.38 4.66
C GLU A 399 32.43 17.55 4.26
N LEU A 400 33.50 17.28 3.51
CA LEU A 400 34.42 18.32 3.03
C LEU A 400 33.68 19.37 2.22
N ARG A 401 32.74 18.94 1.36
CA ARG A 401 31.93 19.87 0.59
C ARG A 401 31.01 20.71 1.48
N LEU A 402 30.33 20.12 2.46
CA LEU A 402 29.49 20.86 3.41
C LEU A 402 30.29 21.87 4.23
N LEU A 403 31.48 21.51 4.68
CA LEU A 403 32.36 22.40 5.44
C LEU A 403 32.86 23.57 4.58
N SER A 404 33.05 23.36 3.27
CA SER A 404 33.43 24.43 2.34
C SER A 404 32.33 25.47 2.06
N LEU A 405 31.09 25.21 2.46
CA LEU A 405 29.97 26.14 2.33
C LEU A 405 29.89 27.16 3.48
N ARG A 406 30.74 26.98 4.51
CA ARG A 406 30.76 27.83 5.71
C ARG A 406 31.69 29.02 5.57
#